data_AF-A0A517VQF9-F1
#
_entry.id   AF-A0A517VQF9-F1
#
_cell.length_a   1.000
_cell.length_b   1.000
_cell.length_c   1.000
_cell.angle_alpha   90.00
_cell.angle_beta   90.00
_cell.angle_gamma   90.00
#
_symmetry.space_group_name_H-M   'P 1'
#
loop_
_entity.id
_entity.type
_entity.pdbx_description
1 polymer ?
#
loop_
_entity_poly.entity_id
_entity_poly.type
_entity_poly.pdbx_seq_one_letter_code
_entity_poly.pdbx_strand_id
1 'polypeptide(L)'
;MSDPREITRRLMTTAINSVEGSREYLESKHGEVWDTTSLQEEFTVLGFCSPFCIVQRKCDGVKGSVMLQHSPRYYFGFSPE
;
A
#
# COMPACT_ATOMS: atom_id res chain seq x y z
N MET A 1 10.10 4.72 -25.74
CA MET A 1 8.91 3.83 -25.68
C MET A 1 8.60 3.64 -24.20
N SER A 2 7.52 4.24 -23.67
CA SER A 2 7.18 4.07 -22.25
C SER A 2 6.80 2.62 -22.01
N ASP A 3 7.41 2.00 -20.99
CA ASP A 3 7.04 0.67 -20.55
C ASP A 3 5.54 0.66 -20.14
N PRO A 4 4.70 -0.19 -20.74
CA PRO A 4 3.27 -0.22 -20.44
C PRO A 4 2.94 -0.44 -18.96
N ARG A 5 3.82 -1.13 -18.20
CA ARG A 5 3.62 -1.40 -16.77
C ARG A 5 3.83 -0.14 -15.94
N GLU A 6 4.81 0.68 -16.31
CA GLU A 6 5.02 1.99 -15.71
C GLU A 6 3.82 2.92 -15.93
N ILE A 7 3.19 2.88 -17.11
CA ILE A 7 1.95 3.63 -17.37
C ILE A 7 0.83 3.16 -16.43
N THR A 8 0.58 1.85 -16.37
CA THR A 8 -0.45 1.27 -15.49
C THR A 8 -0.20 1.63 -14.03
N ARG A 9 1.05 1.52 -13.56
CA ARG A 9 1.44 1.87 -12.18
C ARG A 9 1.10 3.34 -11.86
N ARG A 10 1.44 4.27 -12.76
CA ARG A 10 1.11 5.70 -12.58
C ARG A 10 -0.39 5.95 -12.54
N LEU A 11 -1.16 5.32 -13.43
CA LEU A 11 -2.61 5.45 -13.44
C LEU A 11 -3.21 4.95 -12.11
N MET A 12 -2.73 3.83 -11.59
CA MET A 12 -3.15 3.30 -10.29
C MET A 12 -2.79 4.24 -9.14
N THR A 13 -1.57 4.79 -9.11
CA THR A 13 -1.15 5.79 -8.11
C THR A 13 -2.09 6.99 -8.13
N THR A 14 -2.40 7.54 -9.31
CA THR A 14 -3.30 8.69 -9.42
C THR A 14 -4.71 8.34 -8.96
N ALA A 15 -5.22 7.17 -9.35
CA ALA A 15 -6.56 6.73 -8.97
C ALA A 15 -6.70 6.58 -7.45
N ILE A 16 -5.75 5.90 -6.78
CA ILE A 16 -5.76 5.71 -5.33
C ILE A 16 -5.74 7.05 -4.59
N ASN A 17 -4.90 8.00 -5.04
CA ASN A 17 -4.79 9.32 -4.40
C ASN A 17 -5.95 10.28 -4.71
N SER A 18 -6.86 9.93 -5.63
CA SER A 18 -8.01 10.77 -6.00
C SER A 18 -9.30 10.40 -5.26
N VAL A 19 -9.32 9.28 -4.53
CA VAL A 19 -10.47 8.85 -3.73
C VAL A 19 -10.49 9.61 -2.39
N GLU A 20 -11.68 9.79 -1.80
CA GLU A 20 -11.91 10.47 -0.50
C GLU A 20 -10.92 10.03 0.59
N GLY A 21 -10.43 8.80 0.51
CA GLY A 21 -9.15 8.39 1.12
C GLY A 21 -9.13 8.44 2.64
N SER A 22 -10.30 8.54 3.26
CA SER A 22 -10.46 8.41 4.70
C SER A 22 -10.12 6.98 5.14
N ARG A 23 -9.67 6.86 6.38
CA ARG A 23 -9.33 5.56 6.96
C ARG A 23 -10.55 4.64 6.93
N GLU A 24 -11.72 5.15 7.29
CA GLU A 24 -12.98 4.41 7.35
C GLU A 24 -13.40 3.88 5.98
N TYR A 25 -13.22 4.67 4.92
CA TYR A 25 -13.48 4.23 3.56
C TYR A 25 -12.54 3.09 3.14
N LEU A 26 -11.24 3.25 3.41
CA LEU A 26 -10.25 2.23 3.08
C LEU A 26 -10.47 0.95 3.90
N GLU A 27 -10.82 1.07 5.18
CA GLU A 27 -11.12 -0.07 6.06
C GLU A 27 -12.35 -0.83 5.58
N SER A 28 -13.41 -0.12 5.17
CA SER A 28 -14.61 -0.73 4.58
C SER A 28 -14.31 -1.53 3.30
N LYS A 29 -13.28 -1.16 2.53
CA LYS A 29 -12.95 -1.78 1.24
C LYS A 29 -11.88 -2.87 1.35
N HIS A 30 -10.90 -2.69 2.22
CA HIS A 30 -9.68 -3.49 2.26
C HIS A 30 -9.46 -4.20 3.60
N GLY A 31 -10.29 -3.93 4.61
CA GLY A 31 -10.13 -4.46 5.95
C GLY A 31 -9.14 -3.64 6.75
N GLU A 32 -7.93 -4.16 6.96
CA GLU A 32 -6.93 -3.47 7.78
C GLU A 32 -6.28 -2.31 7.01
N VAL A 33 -6.20 -1.16 7.70
CA VAL A 33 -5.53 0.04 7.23
C VAL A 33 -4.52 0.48 8.28
N TRP A 34 -3.29 0.67 7.83
CA TRP A 34 -2.18 1.11 8.65
C TRP A 34 -1.80 2.55 8.29
N ASP A 35 -1.55 3.38 9.30
CA ASP A 35 -0.70 4.55 9.12
C ASP A 35 0.78 4.14 9.15
N THR A 36 1.69 5.11 9.07
CA THR A 36 3.13 4.81 9.00
C THR A 36 3.65 4.15 10.28
N THR A 37 3.13 4.53 11.44
CA THR A 37 3.57 3.96 12.72
C THR A 37 3.07 2.52 12.86
N SER A 38 1.76 2.30 12.70
CA SER A 38 1.20 0.94 12.80
C SER A 38 1.76 -0.02 11.74
N LEU A 39 2.05 0.47 10.53
CA LEU A 39 2.71 -0.37 9.51
C LEU A 39 4.09 -0.81 9.99
N GLN A 40 4.88 0.11 10.57
CA GLN A 40 6.21 -0.20 11.06
C GLN A 40 6.23 -1.08 12.31
N GLU A 41 5.13 -1.15 13.05
CA GLU A 41 4.98 -2.09 14.17
C GLU A 41 4.84 -3.53 13.65
N GLU A 42 3.95 -3.75 12.68
CA GLU A 42 3.61 -5.08 12.15
C GLU A 42 4.54 -5.58 11.04
N PHE A 43 5.15 -4.67 10.29
CA PHE A 43 5.92 -4.99 9.10
C PHE A 43 7.32 -4.35 9.11
N THR A 44 8.26 -5.05 8.48
CA THR A 44 9.55 -4.50 8.06
C THR A 44 9.43 -4.07 6.60
N VAL A 45 9.65 -2.79 6.32
CA VAL A 45 9.59 -2.29 4.93
C VAL A 45 10.86 -2.63 4.18
N LEU A 46 10.72 -3.31 3.04
CA LEU A 46 11.81 -3.76 2.19
C LEU A 46 12.02 -2.86 0.97
N GLY A 47 10.96 -2.22 0.47
CA GLY A 47 11.04 -1.37 -0.72
C GLY A 47 9.76 -0.58 -0.98
N PHE A 48 9.88 0.46 -1.78
CA PHE A 48 8.77 1.32 -2.15
C PHE A 48 8.73 1.55 -3.66
N CYS A 49 7.57 1.33 -4.26
CA CYS A 49 7.28 1.69 -5.63
C CYS A 49 5.78 1.95 -5.76
N SER A 50 5.37 3.20 -5.52
CA SER A 50 3.95 3.61 -5.49
C SER A 50 3.20 3.03 -6.71
N PRO A 51 1.98 2.51 -6.57
CA PRO A 51 1.17 2.48 -5.36
C PRO A 51 1.51 1.33 -4.41
N PHE A 52 2.62 0.63 -4.58
CA PHE A 52 2.98 -0.53 -3.75
C PHE A 52 4.14 -0.24 -2.79
N CYS A 53 4.09 -0.90 -1.65
CA CYS A 53 5.19 -0.99 -0.69
C CYS A 53 5.46 -2.46 -0.40
N ILE A 54 6.70 -2.89 -0.61
CA ILE A 54 7.14 -4.26 -0.34
C ILE A 54 7.47 -4.36 1.15
N VAL A 55 6.85 -5.32 1.81
CA VAL A 55 6.92 -5.49 3.26
C VAL A 55 7.17 -6.95 3.62
N GLN A 56 7.72 -7.16 4.81
CA GLN A 56 7.80 -8.45 5.46
C GLN A 56 7.03 -8.37 6.78
N ARG A 57 6.01 -9.21 6.96
CA ARG A 57 5.26 -9.28 8.21
C ARG A 57 6.16 -9.85 9.30
N LYS A 58 6.21 -9.20 10.46
CA LYS A 58 7.17 -9.56 11.51
C LYS A 58 6.78 -10.81 12.30
N CYS A 59 5.48 -11.09 12.44
CA CYS A 59 5.03 -12.21 13.27
C CYS A 59 5.41 -13.59 12.69
N ASP A 60 5.48 -13.71 11.36
CA ASP A 60 5.74 -14.97 10.66
C ASP A 60 6.82 -14.86 9.57
N GLY A 61 7.34 -13.66 9.32
CA GLY A 61 8.39 -13.43 8.32
C GLY A 61 7.90 -13.49 6.87
N VAL A 62 6.58 -13.54 6.62
CA VAL A 62 6.02 -13.62 5.26
C VAL A 62 6.23 -12.31 4.51
N LYS A 63 6.79 -12.41 3.31
CA LYS A 63 6.97 -11.27 2.40
C LYS A 63 5.71 -11.04 1.57
N GLY A 64 5.50 -9.79 1.20
CA GLY A 64 4.34 -9.39 0.43
C GLY A 64 4.40 -7.93 0.06
N SER A 65 3.26 -7.42 -0.38
CA SER A 65 3.09 -6.01 -0.68
C SER A 65 1.80 -5.47 -0.07
N VAL A 66 1.82 -4.18 0.25
CA VAL A 66 0.64 -3.39 0.58
C VAL A 66 0.47 -2.28 -0.45
N MET A 67 -0.76 -1.84 -0.66
CA MET A 67 -1.04 -0.63 -1.40
C MET A 67 -0.79 0.60 -0.53
N LEU A 68 -0.49 1.73 -1.17
CA LEU A 68 -0.14 3.01 -0.54
C LEU A 68 -0.99 4.13 -1.13
N GLN A 69 -1.73 4.81 -0.27
CA GLN A 69 -2.26 6.15 -0.51
C GLN A 69 -1.31 7.18 0.11
N HIS A 70 -1.02 8.25 -0.61
CA HIS A 70 -0.04 9.26 -0.21
C HIS A 70 -0.64 10.36 0.68
N SER A 71 -1.91 10.74 0.48
CA SER A 71 -2.53 11.87 1.17
C SER A 71 -4.04 11.66 1.41
N PRO A 72 -4.47 11.38 2.65
CA PRO A 72 -3.65 11.04 3.82
C PRO A 72 -2.83 9.77 3.61
N ARG A 73 -1.70 9.64 4.31
CA ARG A 73 -0.79 8.51 4.11
C ARG A 73 -1.30 7.24 4.81
N TYR A 74 -1.75 6.27 4.01
CA TYR A 74 -2.26 4.99 4.47
C TYR A 74 -1.73 3.83 3.65
N TYR A 75 -1.61 2.68 4.32
CA TYR A 75 -1.24 1.41 3.75
C TYR A 75 -2.35 0.41 3.98
N PHE A 76 -2.63 -0.47 3.03
CA PHE A 76 -3.75 -1.40 3.12
C PHE A 76 -3.63 -2.56 2.13
N GLY A 77 -4.47 -3.58 2.30
CA GLY A 77 -4.59 -4.69 1.35
C GLY A 77 -3.31 -5.51 1.22
N PHE A 78 -2.80 -6.03 2.34
CA PHE A 78 -1.64 -6.92 2.33
C PHE A 78 -1.88 -8.15 1.45
N SER A 79 -0.98 -8.36 0.50
CA SER A 79 -0.93 -9.54 -0.37
C SER A 79 0.40 -10.26 -0.18
N PRO A 80 0.41 -11.51 0.34
CA PRO A 80 1.63 -12.30 0.43
C PRO A 80 2.18 -12.67 -0.95
N GLU A 81 3.49 -12.90 -1.03
CA GLU A 81 4.19 -13.47 -2.20
C GLU A 81 3.88 -14.96 -2.42
#